data_AF-S4PD66-F1
#
_entry.id   AF-S4PD66-F1
#
_cell.length_a   1.000
_cell.length_b   1.000
_cell.length_c   1.000
_cell.angle_alpha   90.00
_cell.angle_beta   90.00
_cell.angle_gamma   90.00
#
_symmetry.space_group_name_H-M   'P 1'
#
loop_
_entity.id
_entity.type
_entity.pdbx_description
1 polymer ?
#
loop_
_entity_poly.entity_id
_entity_poly.type
_entity_poly.pdbx_seq_one_letter_code
_entity_poly.pdbx_strand_id
1 'polypeptide(L)'
;AAEACIKALELDENYVKALNLRAKCFTELKDYDSAVEDYEHLKKIDPSDEIERLLREAKLSQKKESKRQNYYHILGINLNATKSDIVQAYKKLAMIHHPDRHVDRSEFERKRQKRRFQ
;
A
#
# COMPACT_ATOMS: atom_id res chain seq x y z
N ALA A 1 -15.19 8.75 17.05
CA ALA A 1 -13.83 8.98 17.57
C ALA A 1 -13.04 9.95 16.68
N ALA A 2 -12.92 9.70 15.38
CA ALA A 2 -12.19 10.58 14.44
C ALA A 2 -12.72 12.04 14.43
N GLU A 3 -14.03 12.26 14.37
CA GLU A 3 -14.62 13.62 14.39
C GLU A 3 -14.29 14.42 15.66
N ALA A 4 -14.25 13.75 16.82
CA ALA A 4 -13.88 14.39 18.08
C ALA A 4 -12.41 14.78 18.09
N CYS A 5 -11.54 13.98 17.45
CA CYS A 5 -10.14 14.32 17.29
C CYS A 5 -9.95 15.51 16.35
N ILE A 6 -10.71 15.59 15.25
CA ILE A 6 -10.66 16.72 14.31
C ILE A 6 -11.00 18.03 15.03
N LYS A 7 -12.13 18.07 15.76
CA LYS A 7 -12.51 19.26 16.54
C LYS A 7 -11.48 19.64 17.61
N ALA A 8 -10.83 18.65 18.23
CA ALA A 8 -9.77 18.91 19.19
C ALA A 8 -8.52 19.51 18.52
N LEU A 9 -8.18 19.05 17.31
CA LEU A 9 -7.05 19.54 16.52
C LEU A 9 -7.31 20.90 15.86
N GLU A 10 -8.58 21.27 15.63
CA GLU A 10 -8.97 22.62 15.25
C GLU A 10 -8.69 23.65 16.37
N LEU A 11 -8.74 23.21 17.64
CA LEU A 11 -8.46 24.06 18.79
C LEU A 11 -6.97 24.07 19.14
N ASP A 12 -6.32 22.91 19.10
CA ASP A 12 -4.88 22.73 19.33
C ASP A 12 -4.33 21.67 18.38
N GLU A 13 -3.64 22.14 17.34
CA GLU A 13 -3.03 21.30 16.31
C GLU A 13 -2.00 20.31 16.88
N ASN A 14 -1.38 20.65 18.01
CA ASN A 14 -0.34 19.85 18.67
C ASN A 14 -0.90 18.99 19.82
N TYR A 15 -2.21 18.81 19.89
CA TYR A 15 -2.83 18.04 20.95
C TYR A 15 -2.52 16.54 20.83
N VAL A 16 -1.43 16.13 21.50
CA VAL A 16 -0.81 14.79 21.45
C VAL A 16 -1.82 13.66 21.62
N LYS A 17 -2.77 13.79 22.56
CA LYS A 17 -3.78 12.74 22.82
C LYS A 17 -4.75 12.57 21.65
N ALA A 18 -5.19 13.67 21.03
CA ALA A 18 -6.05 13.58 19.85
C ALA A 18 -5.32 13.04 18.63
N LEU A 19 -4.07 13.47 18.38
CA LEU A 19 -3.25 12.91 17.30
C LEU A 19 -3.07 11.39 17.48
N ASN A 20 -2.74 10.93 18.68
CA ASN A 20 -2.53 9.51 18.96
C ASN A 20 -3.82 8.70 18.78
N LEU A 21 -4.94 9.22 19.29
CA LEU A 21 -6.24 8.58 19.12
C LEU A 21 -6.68 8.53 17.65
N ARG A 22 -6.45 9.62 16.89
CA ARG A 22 -6.77 9.72 15.46
C ARG A 22 -5.93 8.74 14.64
N ALA A 23 -4.62 8.69 14.87
CA ALA A 23 -3.71 7.74 14.24
C ALA A 23 -4.11 6.28 14.49
N LYS A 24 -4.52 5.95 15.72
CA LYS A 24 -5.05 4.63 16.07
C LYS A 24 -6.34 4.31 15.30
N CYS A 25 -7.30 5.23 15.26
CA CYS A 25 -8.52 5.05 14.48
C CYS A 25 -8.21 4.82 12.99
N PHE A 26 -7.29 5.58 12.39
CA PHE A 26 -6.89 5.38 10.99
C PHE A 26 -6.20 4.02 10.77
N THR A 27 -5.38 3.58 11.71
CA THR A 27 -4.75 2.25 11.68
C THR A 27 -5.80 1.13 11.69
N GLU A 28 -6.85 1.25 12.52
CA GLU A 28 -7.98 0.31 12.57
C GLU A 28 -8.79 0.32 11.27
N LEU A 29 -8.97 1.49 10.66
CA LEU A 29 -9.63 1.67 9.37
C LEU A 29 -8.76 1.23 8.17
N LYS A 30 -7.51 0.83 8.41
CA LYS A 30 -6.49 0.49 7.40
C LYS A 30 -6.12 1.66 6.48
N ASP A 31 -6.47 2.88 6.85
CA ASP A 31 -5.96 4.09 6.23
C ASP A 31 -4.56 4.37 6.81
N TYR A 32 -3.59 3.58 6.34
CA TYR A 32 -2.23 3.65 6.86
C TYR A 32 -1.50 4.93 6.43
N ASP A 33 -1.94 5.57 5.35
CA ASP A 33 -1.37 6.84 4.88
C ASP A 33 -1.67 7.95 5.91
N SER A 34 -2.94 8.13 6.25
CA SER A 34 -3.37 9.12 7.25
C SER A 34 -2.82 8.80 8.65
N ALA A 35 -2.72 7.51 9.02
CA ALA A 35 -2.11 7.11 10.29
C ALA A 35 -0.61 7.47 10.37
N VAL A 36 0.15 7.27 9.29
CA VAL A 36 1.58 7.59 9.25
C VAL A 36 1.79 9.10 9.40
N GLU A 37 0.99 9.93 8.73
CA GLU A 37 1.08 11.39 8.86
C GLU A 37 0.91 11.86 10.31
N ASP A 38 -0.12 11.36 11.00
CA ASP A 38 -0.35 11.70 12.42
C ASP A 38 0.80 11.24 13.33
N TYR A 39 1.34 10.04 13.10
CA TYR A 39 2.49 9.55 13.87
C TYR A 39 3.79 10.30 13.55
N GLU A 40 3.99 10.75 12.32
CA GLU A 40 5.12 11.61 11.97
C GLU A 40 5.00 12.98 12.61
N HIS A 41 3.79 13.53 12.70
CA HIS A 41 3.55 14.76 13.45
C HIS A 41 3.84 14.54 14.94
N LEU A 42 3.31 13.48 15.54
CA LEU A 42 3.60 13.12 16.92
C LEU A 42 5.10 12.99 17.18
N LYS A 43 5.87 12.37 16.28
CA LYS A 43 7.33 12.22 16.44
C LYS A 43 8.06 13.56 16.50
N LYS A 44 7.55 14.60 15.82
CA LYS A 44 8.13 15.95 15.88
C LYS A 44 7.86 16.64 17.23
N ILE A 45 6.73 16.33 17.85
CA ILE A 45 6.30 16.92 19.14
C ILE A 45 6.92 16.15 20.31
N ASP A 46 6.79 14.82 20.30
CA ASP A 46 7.31 13.89 21.29
C ASP A 46 8.08 12.75 20.60
N PRO A 47 9.42 12.83 20.53
CA PRO A 47 10.27 11.80 19.95
C PRO A 47 10.49 10.65 20.94
N SER A 48 9.43 10.11 21.51
CA SER A 48 9.50 8.96 22.42
C SER A 48 9.60 7.64 21.65
N ASP A 49 10.25 6.65 22.28
CA ASP A 49 10.41 5.30 21.71
C ASP A 49 9.07 4.64 21.38
N GLU A 50 8.02 4.96 22.15
CA GLU A 50 6.67 4.45 21.90
C GLU A 50 6.10 4.99 20.58
N ILE A 51 6.22 6.30 20.34
CA ILE A 51 5.77 6.92 19.09
C ILE A 51 6.60 6.41 17.90
N GLU A 52 7.92 6.23 18.08
CA GLU A 52 8.75 5.63 17.05
C GLU A 52 8.33 4.20 16.70
N ARG A 53 8.00 3.38 17.71
CA ARG A 53 7.50 2.03 17.52
C ARG A 53 6.19 2.02 16.74
N LEU A 54 5.22 2.85 17.14
CA LEU A 54 3.92 2.98 16.47
C LEU A 54 4.07 3.47 15.02
N LEU A 55 4.92 4.47 14.79
CA LEU A 55 5.22 4.96 13.44
C LEU A 55 5.82 3.87 12.56
N ARG A 56 6.77 3.09 13.09
CA ARG A 56 7.38 1.98 12.35
C ARG A 56 6.34 0.91 11.99
N GLU A 57 5.44 0.58 12.92
CA GLU A 57 4.36 -0.37 12.68
C GLU A 57 3.40 0.11 11.58
N ALA A 58 2.98 1.38 11.64
CA ALA A 58 2.12 1.99 10.63
C ALA A 58 2.77 1.97 9.24
N LYS A 59 4.05 2.36 9.13
CA LYS A 59 4.82 2.32 7.87
C LYS A 59 4.98 0.91 7.32
N LEU A 60 5.19 -0.10 8.17
CA LEU A 60 5.26 -1.49 7.75
C LEU A 60 3.93 -1.96 7.16
N SER A 61 2.81 -1.55 7.76
CA SER A 61 1.46 -1.88 7.29
C SER A 61 1.14 -1.17 5.96
N GLN A 62 1.44 0.12 5.85
CA GLN A 62 1.36 0.89 4.60
C GLN A 62 2.14 0.22 3.45
N LYS A 63 3.37 -0.22 3.71
CA LYS A 63 4.21 -0.91 2.71
C LYS A 63 3.65 -2.28 2.32
N LYS A 64 3.00 -3.00 3.25
CA LYS A 64 2.35 -4.28 2.94
C LYS A 64 1.11 -4.06 2.08
N GLU A 65 0.32 -3.04 2.37
CA GLU A 65 -0.91 -2.76 1.62
C GLU A 65 -0.61 -2.24 0.21
N SER A 66 0.36 -1.33 0.06
CA SER A 66 0.81 -0.87 -1.27
C SER A 66 1.37 -2.01 -2.12
N LYS A 67 2.10 -2.97 -1.51
CA LYS A 67 2.52 -4.19 -2.21
C LYS A 67 1.35 -5.06 -2.64
N ARG A 68 0.34 -5.23 -1.78
CA ARG A 68 -0.88 -5.96 -2.13
C ARG A 68 -1.57 -5.33 -3.32
N GLN A 69 -1.84 -4.02 -3.25
CA GLN A 69 -2.42 -3.27 -4.36
C GLN A 69 -1.61 -3.47 -5.65
N ASN A 70 -0.27 -3.44 -5.58
CA ASN A 70 0.58 -3.73 -6.72
C ASN A 70 0.39 -5.15 -7.30
N TYR A 71 0.26 -6.21 -6.49
CA TYR A 71 0.05 -7.56 -7.02
C TYR A 71 -1.27 -7.70 -7.76
N TYR A 72 -2.36 -7.20 -7.18
CA TYR A 72 -3.68 -7.22 -7.84
C TYR A 72 -3.68 -6.34 -9.10
N HIS A 73 -3.00 -5.19 -9.05
CA HIS A 73 -2.82 -4.30 -10.20
C HIS A 73 -1.99 -4.95 -11.32
N ILE A 74 -0.89 -5.64 -11.01
CA ILE A 74 -0.07 -6.41 -11.98
C ILE A 74 -0.91 -7.50 -12.63
N LEU A 75 -1.76 -8.17 -11.85
CA LEU A 75 -2.69 -9.18 -12.37
C LEU A 75 -3.89 -8.56 -13.12
N GLY A 76 -4.06 -7.24 -13.09
CA GLY A 76 -5.16 -6.52 -13.75
C GLY A 76 -6.53 -6.81 -13.13
N ILE A 77 -6.58 -7.12 -11.84
CA ILE A 77 -7.80 -7.52 -11.12
C ILE A 77 -8.05 -6.61 -9.90
N ASN A 78 -9.30 -6.63 -9.42
CA ASN A 78 -9.70 -5.84 -8.25
C ASN A 78 -9.10 -6.44 -6.95
N LEU A 79 -8.89 -5.61 -5.92
CA LEU A 79 -8.47 -6.05 -4.58
C LEU A 79 -9.46 -7.04 -3.93
N ASN A 80 -10.74 -6.92 -4.29
CA ASN A 80 -11.82 -7.80 -3.84
C ASN A 80 -12.00 -9.06 -4.72
N ALA A 81 -11.05 -9.33 -5.62
CA ALA A 81 -11.11 -10.48 -6.52
C ALA A 81 -11.06 -11.81 -5.75
N THR A 82 -11.81 -12.80 -6.23
CA THR A 82 -11.83 -14.13 -5.62
C THR A 82 -10.57 -14.93 -5.98
N LYS A 83 -10.32 -16.03 -5.27
CA LYS A 83 -9.22 -16.95 -5.62
C LYS A 83 -9.31 -17.45 -7.05
N SER A 84 -10.52 -17.68 -7.57
CA SER A 84 -10.73 -18.10 -8.96
C SER A 84 -10.24 -17.03 -9.94
N ASP A 85 -10.57 -15.76 -9.68
CA ASP A 85 -10.16 -14.63 -10.51
C ASP A 85 -8.63 -14.47 -10.54
N ILE A 86 -7.97 -14.61 -9.39
CA ILE A 86 -6.50 -14.59 -9.27
C ILE A 86 -5.89 -15.70 -10.14
N VAL A 87 -6.41 -16.93 -10.03
CA VAL A 87 -5.90 -18.07 -10.81
C VAL A 87 -6.12 -17.88 -12.31
N GLN A 88 -7.27 -17.35 -12.71
CA GLN A 88 -7.57 -17.07 -14.12
C GLN A 88 -6.67 -15.97 -14.69
N ALA A 89 -6.51 -14.85 -13.97
CA ALA A 89 -5.64 -13.75 -14.37
C ALA A 89 -4.18 -14.19 -14.48
N TYR A 90 -3.70 -14.96 -13.49
CA TYR A 90 -2.36 -15.54 -13.52
C TYR A 90 -2.16 -16.48 -14.72
N LYS A 91 -3.09 -17.41 -14.97
CA LYS A 91 -3.04 -18.31 -16.14
C LYS A 91 -3.01 -17.54 -17.46
N LYS A 92 -3.83 -16.49 -17.59
CA LYS A 92 -3.88 -15.64 -18.78
C LYS A 92 -2.55 -14.92 -19.03
N LEU A 93 -1.98 -14.30 -17.99
CA LEU A 93 -0.68 -13.62 -18.08
C LEU A 93 0.45 -14.61 -18.35
N ALA A 94 0.46 -15.76 -17.67
CA ALA A 94 1.45 -16.81 -17.90
C ALA A 94 1.39 -17.35 -19.34
N MET A 95 0.20 -17.52 -19.93
CA MET A 95 0.06 -17.92 -21.33
C MET A 95 0.56 -16.85 -22.32
N ILE A 96 0.35 -15.57 -22.04
CA ILE A 96 0.82 -14.45 -22.90
C ILE A 96 2.34 -14.33 -22.86
N HIS A 97 2.93 -14.47 -21.66
CA HIS A 97 4.36 -14.29 -21.42
C HIS A 97 5.16 -15.59 -21.45
N HIS A 98 4.54 -16.74 -21.73
CA HIS A 98 5.25 -18.01 -21.79
C HIS A 98 6.27 -17.99 -22.93
N PRO A 99 7.56 -18.27 -22.67
CA PRO A 99 8.61 -18.25 -23.69
C PRO A 99 8.41 -19.32 -24.77
N ASP A 100 7.62 -20.35 -24.44
CA ASP A 100 7.38 -21.55 -25.25
C ASP A 100 6.28 -21.39 -26.32
N ARG A 101 5.43 -20.34 -26.24
CA ARG A 101 4.36 -20.08 -27.24
C ARG A 101 4.74 -19.03 -28.29
N HIS A 102 5.97 -18.50 -28.25
CA HIS A 102 6.52 -17.57 -29.25
C HIS A 102 7.72 -18.21 -29.97
N VAL A 103 7.51 -19.42 -30.50
CA VAL A 103 8.47 -20.07 -31.40
C VAL A 103 8.42 -19.45 -32.81
N ASP A 104 7.34 -18.71 -33.14
CA ASP A 104 7.06 -18.18 -34.49
C ASP A 104 6.94 -16.63 -34.56
N ARG A 105 7.56 -15.89 -33.64
CA ARG A 105 7.68 -14.42 -33.76
C ARG A 105 9.09 -14.04 -34.21
N SER A 106 9.15 -13.31 -35.32
CA SER A 106 10.36 -12.70 -35.89
C SER A 106 11.27 -12.08 -34.82
N GLU A 107 12.58 -12.26 -34.98
CA GLU A 107 13.70 -11.69 -34.19
C GLU A 107 13.46 -10.23 -33.72
N PHE A 108 12.74 -9.46 -34.52
CA PHE A 108 12.39 -8.06 -34.24
C PHE A 108 11.52 -7.87 -32.98
N GLU A 109 10.58 -8.76 -32.70
CA GLU A 109 9.68 -8.65 -31.54
C GLU A 109 10.35 -9.11 -30.24
N ARG A 110 11.29 -10.07 -30.31
CA ARG A 110 12.12 -10.50 -29.16
C ARG A 110 12.99 -9.36 -28.64
N LYS A 111 13.59 -8.57 -29.55
CA LYS A 111 14.45 -7.43 -29.18
C LYS A 111 13.65 -6.29 -28.53
N ARG A 112 12.38 -6.13 -28.89
CA ARG A 112 11.48 -5.11 -28.34
C ARG A 112 10.98 -5.45 -26.93
N GLN A 113 10.74 -6.73 -26.65
CA GLN A 113 10.34 -7.16 -25.30
C GLN A 113 11.52 -7.14 -24.31
N LYS A 114 12.74 -7.44 -24.76
CA LYS A 114 13.95 -7.44 -23.92
C LYS A 114 14.35 -6.03 -23.43
N ARG A 115 14.04 -4.97 -24.19
CA ARG A 115 14.29 -3.57 -23.81
C ARG A 115 13.27 -2.98 -22.83
N ARG A 116 12.16 -3.67 -22.56
CA ARG A 116 11.07 -3.14 -21.72
C ARG A 116 11.19 -3.52 -20.24
N PHE A 117 12.21 -4.30 -19.90
CA PHE A 117 12.47 -4.84 -18.56
C PHE A 117 13.91 -4.59 -18.08
N GLN A 118 14.58 -3.57 -18.63
CA GLN A 118 15.90 -3.12 -18.17
C GLN A 118 15.80 -1.75 -17.52
#